data_AF-A0A1Y4S021-F1
#
_entry.id   AF-A0A1Y4S021-F1
#
_cell.length_a   1.000
_cell.length_b   1.000
_cell.length_c   1.000
_cell.angle_alpha   90.00
_cell.angle_beta   90.00
_cell.angle_gamma   90.00
#
_symmetry.space_group_name_H-M   'P 1'
#
loop_
_entity.id
_entity.type
_entity.pdbx_description
1 polymer ?
#
loop_
_entity_poly.entity_id
_entity_poly.type
_entity_poly.pdbx_seq_one_letter_code
_entity_poly.pdbx_strand_id
1 'polypeptide(L)'
;MTEQEARRILGISAETDMQEIKKRYRRLMLQAHPDAADPSGGSCGSHTLRAQEINLAYSLLKQGGSRNASASQERPAAEKGSSAFRKKSRAAWNAPVNPQAYTEREILHYAEDSEGTVLGNFCIARGKYQWTTEEDFPLFLLSISQCAKGLLDTLENSFYGQEGSSAFSPSPARRALRSQTLAELVYLLAQQFIDSSALLRDLSRKQRADKNGASIFYFSAMLETEAGAPAPEEGALLSPAGLRRHRLYLKDPSGQLLGYLSFPDDRLYYVIIPLFEQRRVQVRIQVQESPGPQSQAGEKSSGAEKKKGAGRYQRLHLWVKLLPEIGNGRPESLNLQIEQLLTRYRQAL
;
A
#
# COMPACT_ATOMS: atom_id res chain seq x y z
N MET A 1 -27.62 9.21 12.53
CA MET A 1 -27.07 10.06 11.47
C MET A 1 -27.13 9.31 10.15
N THR A 2 -27.65 9.93 9.09
CA THR A 2 -27.76 9.34 7.74
C THR A 2 -26.53 9.65 6.88
N GLU A 3 -26.35 8.99 5.73
CA GLU A 3 -25.22 9.28 4.83
C GLU A 3 -25.26 10.72 4.28
N GLN A 4 -26.46 11.21 3.95
CA GLN A 4 -26.66 12.60 3.51
C GLN A 4 -26.30 13.60 4.62
N GLU A 5 -26.64 13.29 5.87
CA GLU A 5 -26.31 14.10 7.03
C GLU A 5 -24.81 14.09 7.35
N ALA A 6 -24.16 12.94 7.21
CA ALA A 6 -22.70 12.82 7.34
C ALA A 6 -21.95 13.67 6.31
N ARG A 7 -22.41 13.66 5.04
CA ARG A 7 -21.86 14.50 3.97
C ARG A 7 -22.09 15.98 4.22
N ARG A 8 -23.25 16.34 4.78
CA ARG A 8 -23.54 17.72 5.21
C ARG A 8 -22.61 18.18 6.33
N ILE A 9 -22.33 17.33 7.32
CA ILE A 9 -21.42 17.61 8.43
C ILE A 9 -19.98 17.82 7.94
N LEU A 10 -19.54 17.03 6.96
CA LEU A 10 -18.21 17.20 6.34
C LEU A 10 -18.16 18.28 5.25
N GLY A 11 -19.30 18.88 4.88
CA GLY A 11 -19.39 19.91 3.84
C GLY A 11 -19.01 19.43 2.43
N ILE A 12 -19.35 18.18 2.09
CA ILE A 12 -18.96 17.50 0.84
C ILE A 12 -20.18 17.13 -0.02
N SER A 13 -19.97 17.02 -1.33
CA SER A 13 -21.00 16.64 -2.31
C SER A 13 -21.22 15.12 -2.37
N ALA A 14 -22.26 14.69 -3.07
CA ALA A 14 -22.64 13.29 -3.15
C ALA A 14 -21.67 12.40 -3.96
N GLU A 15 -20.79 13.00 -4.77
CA GLU A 15 -19.87 12.29 -5.66
C GLU A 15 -18.38 12.50 -5.29
N THR A 16 -18.12 12.95 -4.06
CA THR A 16 -16.76 13.29 -3.62
C THR A 16 -15.91 12.04 -3.34
N ASP A 17 -14.71 11.98 -3.93
CA ASP A 17 -13.76 10.87 -3.75
C ASP A 17 -13.27 10.74 -2.29
N MET A 18 -12.91 9.52 -1.88
CA MET A 18 -12.49 9.20 -0.51
C MET A 18 -11.26 10.02 -0.06
N GLN A 19 -10.36 10.38 -0.99
CA GLN A 19 -9.21 11.24 -0.69
C GLN A 19 -9.65 12.65 -0.26
N GLU A 20 -10.63 13.21 -0.96
CA GLU A 20 -11.17 14.53 -0.64
C GLU A 20 -12.03 14.50 0.63
N ILE A 21 -12.74 13.39 0.88
CA ILE A 21 -13.41 13.14 2.18
C ILE A 21 -12.38 13.14 3.33
N LYS A 22 -11.26 12.43 3.17
CA LYS A 22 -10.18 12.38 4.17
C LYS A 22 -9.58 13.76 4.41
N LYS A 23 -9.33 14.53 3.34
CA LYS A 23 -8.82 15.90 3.42
C LYS A 23 -9.77 16.84 4.18
N ARG A 24 -11.07 16.78 3.89
CA ARG A 24 -12.10 17.58 4.56
C ARG A 24 -12.27 17.21 6.02
N TYR A 25 -12.25 15.91 6.32
CA TYR A 25 -12.24 15.41 7.69
C TYR A 25 -11.04 15.94 8.48
N ARG A 26 -9.82 15.85 7.93
CA ARG A 26 -8.60 16.37 8.58
C ARG A 26 -8.72 17.87 8.90
N ARG A 27 -9.16 18.68 7.94
CA ARG A 27 -9.37 20.12 8.13
C ARG A 27 -10.38 20.43 9.24
N LEU A 28 -11.53 19.74 9.23
CA LEU A 28 -12.58 19.96 10.24
C LEU A 28 -12.14 19.52 11.64
N MET A 29 -11.38 18.42 11.75
CA MET A 29 -10.85 17.96 13.02
C MET A 29 -9.80 18.91 13.60
N LEU A 30 -8.95 19.52 12.77
CA LEU A 30 -8.02 20.55 13.23
C LEU A 30 -8.75 21.78 13.80
N GLN A 31 -9.86 22.19 13.20
CA GLN A 31 -10.68 23.32 13.68
C GLN A 31 -11.52 22.98 14.91
N ALA A 32 -11.92 21.72 15.06
CA ALA A 32 -12.75 21.26 16.16
C ALA A 32 -11.94 20.69 17.34
N HIS A 33 -10.60 20.65 17.26
CA HIS A 33 -9.76 20.10 18.32
C HIS A 33 -9.87 20.97 19.59
N PRO A 34 -10.07 20.37 20.79
CA PRO A 34 -10.20 21.13 22.04
C PRO A 34 -8.95 21.96 22.38
N ASP A 35 -7.76 21.55 21.93
CA ASP A 35 -6.51 22.32 22.11
C ASP A 35 -6.37 23.54 21.16
N ALA A 36 -7.27 23.71 20.18
CA ALA A 36 -7.31 24.89 19.32
C ALA A 36 -8.11 26.05 19.93
N ALA A 37 -8.77 25.84 21.09
CA ALA A 37 -9.53 26.87 21.79
C ALA A 37 -8.62 27.66 22.74
N ASP A 38 -8.69 28.99 22.67
CA ASP A 38 -8.04 29.87 23.65
C ASP A 38 -8.49 29.51 25.07
N PRO A 39 -7.57 29.43 26.05
CA PRO A 39 -7.88 29.05 27.43
C PRO A 39 -8.79 30.04 28.19
N SER A 40 -9.19 31.14 27.53
CA SER A 40 -9.98 32.24 28.10
C SER A 40 -11.47 32.21 27.73
N GLY A 41 -11.92 31.28 26.88
CA GLY A 41 -13.31 31.22 26.40
C GLY A 41 -14.04 29.94 26.82
N GLY A 42 -15.20 30.06 27.45
CA GLY A 42 -16.04 28.96 27.95
C GLY A 42 -16.65 28.01 26.89
N SER A 43 -15.97 27.77 25.76
CA SER A 43 -16.44 26.99 24.59
C SER A 43 -15.92 25.53 24.56
N CYS A 44 -15.21 25.06 25.60
CA CYS A 44 -14.58 23.72 25.61
C CYS A 44 -15.58 22.56 25.36
N GLY A 45 -16.82 22.68 25.83
CA GLY A 45 -17.88 21.69 25.58
C GLY A 45 -18.36 21.63 24.13
N SER A 46 -18.34 22.76 23.41
CA SER A 46 -18.81 22.86 22.02
C SER A 46 -17.84 22.23 21.03
N HIS A 47 -16.54 22.43 21.23
CA HIS A 47 -15.49 21.83 20.39
C HIS A 47 -15.43 20.30 20.55
N THR A 48 -15.63 19.80 21.78
CA THR A 48 -15.64 18.34 22.05
C THR A 48 -16.83 17.64 21.37
N LEU A 49 -18.04 18.22 21.46
CA LEU A 49 -19.22 17.68 20.79
C LEU A 49 -19.06 17.73 19.26
N ARG A 50 -18.53 18.84 18.73
CA ARG A 50 -18.29 18.99 17.29
C ARG A 50 -17.26 17.99 16.76
N ALA A 51 -16.18 17.73 17.49
CA ALA A 51 -15.21 16.69 17.14
C ALA A 51 -15.84 15.29 17.13
N GLN A 52 -16.73 14.99 18.09
CA GLN A 52 -17.46 13.71 18.11
C GLN A 52 -18.40 13.57 16.91
N GLU A 53 -19.11 14.63 16.52
CA GLU A 53 -19.97 14.65 15.35
C GLU A 53 -19.18 14.44 14.05
N ILE A 54 -18.03 15.09 13.91
CA ILE A 54 -17.12 14.93 12.75
C ILE A 54 -16.58 13.49 12.68
N ASN A 55 -16.18 12.91 13.81
CA ASN A 55 -15.72 11.52 13.88
C ASN A 55 -16.82 10.52 13.51
N LEU A 56 -18.05 10.76 13.98
CA LEU A 56 -19.22 9.96 13.61
C LEU A 56 -19.43 10.05 12.09
N ALA A 57 -19.44 11.26 11.53
CA ALA A 57 -19.67 11.55 10.11
C ALA A 57 -18.67 10.80 9.21
N TYR A 58 -17.38 10.90 9.55
CA TYR A 58 -16.33 10.22 8.81
C TYR A 58 -16.44 8.70 8.91
N SER A 59 -16.76 8.17 10.10
CA SER A 59 -16.91 6.73 10.31
C SER A 59 -18.07 6.13 9.50
N LEU A 60 -19.21 6.82 9.41
CA LEU A 60 -20.32 6.36 8.57
C LEU A 60 -19.99 6.41 7.07
N LEU A 61 -19.23 7.40 6.61
CA LEU A 61 -18.82 7.50 5.21
C LEU A 61 -17.73 6.48 4.85
N LYS A 62 -16.81 6.19 5.79
CA LYS A 62 -15.82 5.11 5.66
C LYS A 62 -16.51 3.74 5.59
N GLN A 63 -17.54 3.50 6.41
CA GLN A 63 -18.33 2.27 6.39
C GLN A 63 -19.27 2.17 5.16
N GLY A 64 -19.79 3.29 4.66
CA GLY A 64 -20.62 3.35 3.45
C GLY A 64 -19.88 2.86 2.19
N GLY A 65 -18.58 3.16 2.09
CA GLY A 65 -17.70 2.60 1.06
C GLY A 65 -17.36 1.11 1.26
N SER A 66 -17.71 0.54 2.41
CA SER A 66 -17.44 -0.83 2.85
C SER A 66 -18.72 -1.57 3.27
N ARG A 67 -19.85 -1.37 2.56
CA ARG A 67 -21.10 -2.13 2.80
C ARG A 67 -21.06 -3.53 2.17
N ASN A 68 -20.01 -4.29 2.52
CA ASN A 68 -19.98 -5.75 2.48
C ASN A 68 -18.97 -6.26 3.54
N ALA A 69 -19.15 -5.87 4.79
CA ALA A 69 -18.59 -6.60 5.93
C ALA A 69 -19.54 -6.43 7.12
N SER A 70 -20.18 -7.54 7.47
CA SER A 70 -21.19 -7.71 8.51
C SER A 70 -20.67 -7.41 9.92
N ALA A 71 -21.61 -6.92 10.73
CA ALA A 71 -21.58 -6.66 12.15
C ALA A 71 -21.00 -7.77 13.02
N SER A 72 -20.16 -7.39 14.01
CA SER A 72 -20.29 -7.73 15.44
C SER A 72 -18.97 -7.40 16.17
N GLN A 73 -18.95 -6.32 16.96
CA GLN A 73 -17.93 -6.13 18.00
C GLN A 73 -18.63 -5.69 19.28
N GLU A 74 -18.81 -6.66 20.17
CA GLU A 74 -19.14 -6.45 21.57
C GLU A 74 -17.92 -5.88 22.31
N ARG A 75 -18.14 -4.84 23.11
CA ARG A 75 -17.15 -4.30 24.05
C ARG A 75 -17.27 -5.04 25.37
N PRO A 76 -16.17 -5.49 26.01
CA PRO A 76 -16.18 -5.72 27.45
C PRO A 76 -15.66 -4.50 28.21
N ALA A 77 -16.23 -4.33 29.39
CA ALA A 77 -16.09 -3.21 30.30
C ALA A 77 -14.72 -3.15 30.98
N ALA A 78 -14.39 -1.94 31.43
CA ALA A 78 -13.17 -1.59 32.14
C ALA A 78 -13.17 -2.13 33.58
N GLU A 79 -12.08 -2.78 33.99
CA GLU A 79 -11.72 -2.94 35.40
C GLU A 79 -10.40 -2.23 35.71
N LYS A 80 -10.44 -1.44 36.78
CA LYS A 80 -9.34 -0.65 37.34
C LYS A 80 -8.47 -1.53 38.23
N GLY A 81 -7.15 -1.46 38.05
CA GLY A 81 -6.17 -2.10 38.93
C GLY A 81 -4.79 -1.44 38.89
N SER A 82 -4.55 -0.57 39.88
CA SER A 82 -3.29 -0.08 40.47
C SER A 82 -1.95 -0.08 39.68
N SER A 83 -1.45 1.15 39.44
CA SER A 83 -0.15 1.66 39.91
C SER A 83 1.09 0.74 39.86
N ALA A 84 1.87 0.85 38.78
CA ALA A 84 3.34 0.74 38.82
C ALA A 84 3.96 1.45 37.60
N PHE A 85 4.87 2.39 37.88
CA PHE A 85 5.81 3.10 37.01
C PHE A 85 5.89 2.62 35.53
N ARG A 86 4.93 3.02 34.68
CA ARG A 86 5.06 2.83 33.23
C ARG A 86 5.84 4.00 32.66
N LYS A 87 7.07 3.74 32.19
CA LYS A 87 7.72 4.52 31.12
C LYS A 87 6.61 4.87 30.12
N LYS A 88 6.37 6.16 29.85
CA LYS A 88 5.38 6.63 28.87
C LYS A 88 5.56 5.81 27.59
N SER A 89 4.73 4.77 27.41
CA SER A 89 4.74 4.02 26.17
C SER A 89 4.32 5.01 25.11
N ARG A 90 5.20 5.32 24.16
CA ARG A 90 4.81 5.96 22.90
C ARG A 90 3.52 5.28 22.46
N ALA A 91 2.48 6.08 22.19
CA ALA A 91 1.13 5.59 21.92
C ALA A 91 1.22 4.35 21.02
N ALA A 92 0.75 3.20 21.53
CA ALA A 92 0.84 1.95 20.80
C ALA A 92 0.03 2.14 19.51
N TRP A 93 0.70 2.11 18.36
CA TRP A 93 0.03 2.14 17.08
C TRP A 93 -0.85 0.90 16.97
N ASN A 94 -2.14 1.09 16.68
CA ASN A 94 -3.11 0.02 16.72
C ASN A 94 -3.12 -0.77 15.40
N ALA A 95 -2.02 -1.47 15.12
CA ALA A 95 -1.90 -2.38 13.98
C ALA A 95 -1.29 -3.72 14.42
N PRO A 96 -1.56 -4.83 13.70
CA PRO A 96 -0.94 -6.11 13.98
C PRO A 96 0.59 -6.00 13.96
N VAL A 97 1.27 -6.77 14.79
CA VAL A 97 2.74 -6.75 14.89
C VAL A 97 3.31 -8.04 14.31
N ASN A 98 4.32 -7.92 13.44
CA ASN A 98 5.13 -9.05 13.01
C ASN A 98 6.42 -9.12 13.85
N PRO A 99 6.48 -9.94 14.92
CA PRO A 99 7.68 -10.03 15.77
C PRO A 99 8.92 -10.53 15.01
N GLN A 100 8.71 -11.26 13.92
CA GLN A 100 9.77 -11.87 13.11
C GLN A 100 10.36 -10.93 12.06
N ALA A 101 9.83 -9.70 11.90
CA ALA A 101 10.37 -8.75 10.93
C ALA A 101 11.85 -8.44 11.22
N TYR A 102 12.65 -8.22 10.19
CA TYR A 102 14.10 -8.09 10.30
C TYR A 102 14.51 -6.88 11.15
N THR A 103 13.79 -5.78 11.00
CA THR A 103 14.03 -4.52 11.71
C THR A 103 12.71 -3.88 12.15
N GLU A 104 12.78 -2.90 13.03
CA GLU A 104 11.65 -2.02 13.31
C GLU A 104 11.56 -0.93 12.25
N ARG A 105 10.35 -0.45 12.01
CA ARG A 105 10.10 0.69 11.12
C ARG A 105 9.40 1.82 11.87
N GLU A 106 9.52 3.01 11.32
CA GLU A 106 8.77 4.17 11.80
C GLU A 106 7.38 4.20 11.18
N ILE A 107 6.39 4.66 11.93
CA ILE A 107 5.06 4.97 11.41
C ILE A 107 5.06 6.48 11.18
N LEU A 108 4.94 6.87 9.91
CA LEU A 108 5.04 8.26 9.52
C LEU A 108 3.65 8.86 9.33
N HIS A 109 3.53 10.15 9.60
CA HIS A 109 2.33 10.94 9.32
C HIS A 109 2.72 12.24 8.62
N TYR A 110 1.87 12.74 7.73
CA TYR A 110 2.10 14.03 7.08
C TYR A 110 1.98 15.17 8.10
N ALA A 111 2.94 16.09 8.04
CA ALA A 111 2.77 17.42 8.62
C ALA A 111 2.04 18.28 7.58
N GLU A 112 0.83 18.71 7.89
CA GLU A 112 0.00 19.56 7.02
C GLU A 112 -0.16 20.94 7.65
N ASP A 113 -0.21 21.99 6.82
CA ASP A 113 -0.63 23.33 7.25
C ASP A 113 -2.17 23.42 7.42
N SER A 114 -2.69 24.58 7.80
CA SER A 114 -4.14 24.81 7.97
C SER A 114 -4.95 24.60 6.68
N GLU A 115 -4.31 24.72 5.52
CA GLU A 115 -4.94 24.51 4.21
C GLU A 115 -4.90 23.05 3.75
N GLY A 116 -4.12 22.19 4.43
CA GLY A 116 -3.88 20.80 4.09
C GLY A 116 -2.71 20.61 3.12
N THR A 117 -1.83 21.60 2.98
CA THR A 117 -0.59 21.48 2.21
C THR A 117 0.41 20.66 3.00
N VAL A 118 0.97 19.63 2.38
CA VAL A 118 1.99 18.79 3.02
C VAL A 118 3.30 19.56 3.12
N LEU A 119 3.72 19.88 4.34
CA LEU A 119 5.00 20.53 4.66
C LEU A 119 6.12 19.51 4.86
N GLY A 120 5.78 18.29 5.26
CA GLY A 120 6.73 17.23 5.54
C GLY A 120 6.08 15.99 6.13
N ASN A 121 6.85 15.17 6.81
CA ASN A 121 6.37 14.03 7.58
C ASN A 121 7.13 13.92 8.91
N PHE A 122 6.50 13.27 9.88
CA PHE A 122 7.09 13.02 11.19
C PHE A 122 6.69 11.64 11.72
N CYS A 123 7.52 11.09 12.61
CA CYS A 123 7.33 9.79 13.21
C CYS A 123 6.33 9.87 14.38
N ILE A 124 5.26 9.08 14.31
CA ILE A 124 4.22 8.99 15.36
C ILE A 124 4.38 7.74 16.23
N ALA A 125 5.00 6.69 15.69
CA ALA A 125 5.29 5.45 16.40
C ALA A 125 6.48 4.73 15.77
N ARG A 126 7.04 3.75 16.47
CA ARG A 126 8.09 2.88 15.94
C ARG A 126 7.87 1.46 16.46
N GLY A 127 8.06 0.48 15.59
CA GLY A 127 7.94 -0.93 15.94
C GLY A 127 7.79 -1.81 14.70
N LYS A 128 7.47 -3.09 14.92
CA LYS A 128 7.28 -4.05 13.83
C LYS A 128 5.82 -4.15 13.37
N TYR A 129 5.16 -3.01 13.22
CA TYR A 129 3.74 -2.94 12.86
C TYR A 129 3.53 -3.25 11.38
N GLN A 130 2.59 -4.13 11.08
CA GLN A 130 2.12 -4.39 9.73
C GLN A 130 1.46 -3.13 9.15
N TRP A 131 1.52 -3.01 7.82
CA TRP A 131 0.82 -1.98 7.08
C TRP A 131 -0.68 -2.30 7.05
N THR A 132 -1.48 -1.26 7.26
CA THR A 132 -2.93 -1.31 7.12
C THR A 132 -3.37 -0.14 6.24
N THR A 133 -4.59 -0.20 5.71
CA THR A 133 -5.14 0.89 4.86
C THR A 133 -5.35 2.21 5.62
N GLU A 134 -5.12 2.24 6.93
CA GLU A 134 -5.13 3.47 7.73
C GLU A 134 -3.84 4.29 7.58
N GLU A 135 -2.72 3.62 7.31
CA GLU A 135 -1.45 4.25 6.98
C GLU A 135 -1.36 4.56 5.49
N ASP A 136 -0.99 5.79 5.13
CA ASP A 136 -0.82 6.17 3.73
C ASP A 136 0.34 5.38 3.11
N PHE A 137 0.07 4.67 2.01
CA PHE A 137 1.03 3.74 1.40
C PHE A 137 2.37 4.39 0.99
N PRO A 138 2.42 5.64 0.46
CA PRO A 138 3.70 6.30 0.18
C PRO A 138 4.56 6.52 1.44
N LEU A 139 3.93 6.81 2.58
CA LEU A 139 4.63 6.97 3.86
C LEU A 139 5.14 5.61 4.38
N PHE A 140 4.36 4.54 4.19
CA PHE A 140 4.81 3.19 4.45
C PHE A 140 6.07 2.85 3.62
N LEU A 141 6.04 3.04 2.30
CA LEU A 141 7.20 2.77 1.44
C LEU A 141 8.41 3.64 1.80
N LEU A 142 8.18 4.91 2.15
CA LEU A 142 9.24 5.79 2.64
C LEU A 142 9.89 5.24 3.92
N SER A 143 9.09 4.80 4.88
CA SER A 143 9.57 4.17 6.12
C SER A 143 10.41 2.93 5.84
N ILE A 144 9.94 2.03 4.96
CA ILE A 144 10.71 0.84 4.55
C ILE A 144 12.02 1.21 3.84
N SER A 145 11.98 2.23 2.97
CA SER A 145 13.17 2.75 2.29
C SER A 145 14.21 3.31 3.26
N GLN A 146 13.77 4.03 4.30
CA GLN A 146 14.64 4.52 5.36
C GLN A 146 15.26 3.37 6.16
N CYS A 147 14.49 2.33 6.49
CA CYS A 147 15.01 1.11 7.13
C CYS A 147 16.08 0.44 6.26
N ALA A 148 15.79 0.20 4.98
CA ALA A 148 16.72 -0.42 4.04
C ALA A 148 18.01 0.40 3.90
N LYS A 149 17.89 1.73 3.74
CA LYS A 149 19.03 2.64 3.67
C LYS A 149 19.88 2.58 4.94
N GLY A 150 19.25 2.60 6.12
CA GLY A 150 19.95 2.53 7.41
C GLY A 150 20.75 1.25 7.60
N LEU A 151 20.23 0.11 7.10
CA LEU A 151 20.97 -1.16 7.10
C LEU A 151 22.23 -1.09 6.24
N LEU A 152 22.12 -0.55 5.03
CA LEU A 152 23.28 -0.40 4.14
C LEU A 152 24.29 0.63 4.67
N ASP A 153 23.82 1.75 5.23
CA ASP A 153 24.68 2.77 5.86
C ASP A 153 25.45 2.17 7.05
N THR A 154 24.79 1.39 7.91
CA THR A 154 25.44 0.71 9.04
C THR A 154 26.52 -0.26 8.56
N LEU A 155 26.22 -1.03 7.51
CA LEU A 155 27.15 -2.01 6.94
C LEU A 155 28.38 -1.31 6.34
N GLU A 156 28.18 -0.26 5.53
CA GLU A 156 29.26 0.54 4.95
C GLU A 156 30.11 1.23 6.02
N ASN A 157 29.48 1.85 7.02
CA ASN A 157 30.20 2.49 8.13
C ASN A 157 31.04 1.48 8.91
N SER A 158 30.53 0.25 9.10
CA SER A 158 31.30 -0.82 9.75
C SER A 158 32.49 -1.28 8.91
N PHE A 159 32.37 -1.26 7.59
CA PHE A 159 33.44 -1.64 6.67
C PHE A 159 34.53 -0.56 6.60
N TYR A 160 34.15 0.69 6.32
CA TYR A 160 35.09 1.81 6.20
C TYR A 160 35.74 2.21 7.55
N GLY A 161 35.00 2.07 8.65
CA GLY A 161 35.52 2.33 10.00
C GLY A 161 36.59 1.32 10.45
N GLN A 162 36.62 0.11 9.89
CA GLN A 162 37.63 -0.90 10.18
C GLN A 162 38.91 -0.74 9.35
N GLU A 163 38.82 -0.22 8.13
CA GLU A 163 39.97 -0.13 7.21
C GLU A 163 40.73 1.20 7.26
N GLY A 164 40.43 2.11 8.20
CA GLY A 164 41.12 3.41 8.31
C GLY A 164 40.99 4.29 7.05
N SER A 165 40.01 4.00 6.20
CA SER A 165 39.89 4.58 4.86
C SER A 165 39.16 5.91 4.91
N SER A 166 39.84 6.99 4.54
CA SER A 166 39.21 8.31 4.40
C SER A 166 38.14 8.24 3.30
N ALA A 167 36.95 8.76 3.57
CA ALA A 167 35.77 8.82 2.71
C ALA A 167 36.07 8.77 1.19
N PHE A 168 36.12 7.56 0.63
CA PHE A 168 36.34 7.36 -0.79
C PHE A 168 35.04 7.65 -1.54
N SER A 169 35.06 8.61 -2.45
CA SER A 169 33.91 8.92 -3.31
C SER A 169 33.47 7.67 -4.08
N PRO A 170 32.22 7.19 -3.92
CA PRO A 170 31.81 5.90 -4.47
C PRO A 170 31.86 5.93 -6.00
N SER A 171 32.51 4.93 -6.60
CA SER A 171 32.57 4.77 -8.05
C SER A 171 31.16 4.64 -8.67
N PRO A 172 30.96 4.95 -9.96
CA PRO A 172 29.66 4.74 -10.62
C PRO A 172 29.13 3.32 -10.48
N ALA A 173 30.01 2.32 -10.55
CA ALA A 173 29.67 0.91 -10.34
C ALA A 173 29.16 0.64 -8.91
N ARG A 174 29.81 1.22 -7.89
CA ARG A 174 29.36 1.09 -6.48
C ARG A 174 28.02 1.76 -6.26
N ARG A 175 27.76 2.93 -6.86
CA ARG A 175 26.45 3.59 -6.77
C ARG A 175 25.35 2.74 -7.42
N ALA A 176 25.63 2.13 -8.56
CA ALA A 176 24.69 1.24 -9.24
C ALA A 176 24.40 -0.01 -8.41
N LEU A 177 25.43 -0.64 -7.85
CA LEU A 177 25.28 -1.79 -6.95
C LEU A 177 24.45 -1.42 -5.71
N ARG A 178 24.81 -0.32 -5.01
CA ARG A 178 24.07 0.16 -3.84
C ARG A 178 22.61 0.42 -4.18
N SER A 179 22.33 1.05 -5.32
CA SER A 179 20.96 1.32 -5.76
C SER A 179 20.16 0.04 -6.05
N GLN A 180 20.80 -0.97 -6.64
CA GLN A 180 20.15 -2.27 -6.92
C GLN A 180 19.87 -3.02 -5.62
N THR A 181 20.86 -3.10 -4.73
CA THR A 181 20.70 -3.73 -3.40
C THR A 181 19.62 -3.02 -2.58
N LEU A 182 19.59 -1.68 -2.60
CA LEU A 182 18.56 -0.91 -1.89
C LEU A 182 17.17 -1.24 -2.40
N ALA A 183 16.96 -1.30 -3.73
CA ALA A 183 15.66 -1.63 -4.31
C ALA A 183 15.20 -3.03 -3.91
N GLU A 184 16.08 -4.02 -3.97
CA GLU A 184 15.78 -5.40 -3.56
C GLU A 184 15.47 -5.48 -2.06
N LEU A 185 16.26 -4.79 -1.23
CA LEU A 185 16.07 -4.78 0.22
C LEU A 185 14.75 -4.13 0.62
N VAL A 186 14.35 -3.04 -0.04
CA VAL A 186 13.04 -2.41 0.15
C VAL A 186 11.91 -3.39 -0.18
N TYR A 187 12.03 -4.11 -1.29
CA TYR A 187 11.02 -5.09 -1.70
C TYR A 187 10.88 -6.23 -0.67
N LEU A 188 12.00 -6.81 -0.21
CA LEU A 188 12.00 -7.89 0.78
C LEU A 188 11.48 -7.42 2.15
N LEU A 189 11.89 -6.24 2.61
CA LEU A 189 11.43 -5.69 3.89
C LEU A 189 9.94 -5.37 3.84
N ALA A 190 9.43 -4.78 2.76
CA ALA A 190 8.02 -4.46 2.62
C ALA A 190 7.12 -5.70 2.77
N GLN A 191 7.54 -6.83 2.21
CA GLN A 191 6.82 -8.10 2.35
C GLN A 191 6.67 -8.56 3.82
N GLN A 192 7.60 -8.21 4.71
CA GLN A 192 7.50 -8.58 6.13
C GLN A 192 6.38 -7.82 6.86
N PHE A 193 5.95 -6.69 6.31
CA PHE A 193 4.94 -5.83 6.92
C PHE A 193 3.60 -5.87 6.19
N ILE A 194 3.47 -6.63 5.10
CA ILE A 194 2.24 -6.71 4.32
C ILE A 194 1.63 -8.10 4.49
N ASP A 195 0.41 -8.16 5.05
CA ASP A 195 -0.40 -9.37 4.97
C ASP A 195 -1.17 -9.39 3.65
N SER A 196 -0.56 -9.99 2.63
CA SER A 196 -1.16 -10.07 1.29
C SER A 196 -2.52 -10.76 1.29
N SER A 197 -2.77 -11.73 2.18
CA SER A 197 -4.02 -12.52 2.16
C SER A 197 -5.19 -11.70 2.69
N ALA A 198 -4.97 -10.94 3.77
CA ALA A 198 -5.95 -10.01 4.30
C ALA A 198 -6.21 -8.86 3.30
N LEU A 199 -5.15 -8.28 2.75
CA LEU A 199 -5.24 -7.10 1.88
C LEU A 199 -5.84 -7.38 0.50
N LEU A 200 -5.76 -8.62 0.00
CA LEU A 200 -6.48 -8.98 -1.23
C LEU A 200 -7.98 -8.70 -1.12
N ARG A 201 -8.58 -8.93 0.06
CA ARG A 201 -9.99 -8.64 0.28
C ARG A 201 -10.26 -7.14 0.24
N ASP A 202 -9.47 -6.37 0.98
CA ASP A 202 -9.65 -4.92 1.15
C ASP A 202 -9.40 -4.13 -0.15
N LEU A 203 -8.48 -4.61 -1.00
CA LEU A 203 -8.09 -3.93 -2.23
C LEU A 203 -8.88 -4.41 -3.47
N SER A 204 -9.59 -5.52 -3.38
CA SER A 204 -10.34 -6.05 -4.53
C SER A 204 -11.59 -5.22 -4.84
N ARG A 205 -11.91 -5.05 -6.12
CA ARG A 205 -13.16 -4.37 -6.52
C ARG A 205 -14.39 -5.27 -6.41
N LYS A 206 -14.21 -6.58 -6.59
CA LYS A 206 -15.27 -7.58 -6.55
C LYS A 206 -14.70 -8.90 -6.02
N GLN A 207 -15.48 -9.54 -5.16
CA GLN A 207 -15.21 -10.89 -4.65
C GLN A 207 -16.33 -11.82 -5.11
N ARG A 208 -15.96 -13.01 -5.58
CA ARG A 208 -16.91 -14.10 -5.90
C ARG A 208 -16.38 -15.39 -5.30
N ALA A 209 -17.28 -16.31 -4.96
CA ALA A 209 -16.89 -17.67 -4.59
C ALA A 209 -16.88 -18.55 -5.84
N ASP A 210 -15.92 -19.47 -5.92
CA ASP A 210 -16.00 -20.58 -6.87
C ASP A 210 -16.99 -21.65 -6.40
N LYS A 211 -17.18 -22.70 -7.22
CA LYS A 211 -18.09 -23.82 -6.91
C LYS A 211 -17.74 -24.57 -5.61
N ASN A 212 -16.50 -24.45 -5.15
CA ASN A 212 -15.96 -25.09 -3.95
C ASN A 212 -15.86 -24.12 -2.77
N GLY A 213 -16.43 -22.91 -2.88
CA GLY A 213 -16.42 -21.88 -1.83
C GLY A 213 -15.14 -21.04 -1.75
N ALA A 214 -14.16 -21.24 -2.65
CA ALA A 214 -12.92 -20.47 -2.62
C ALA A 214 -13.13 -19.04 -3.15
N SER A 215 -12.58 -18.05 -2.45
CA SER A 215 -12.71 -16.64 -2.85
C SER A 215 -11.82 -16.30 -4.06
N ILE A 216 -12.44 -15.70 -5.07
CA ILE A 216 -11.82 -15.13 -6.27
C ILE A 216 -11.94 -13.61 -6.19
N PHE A 217 -10.79 -12.94 -6.25
CA PHE A 217 -10.65 -11.49 -6.17
C PHE A 217 -10.41 -10.91 -7.55
N TYR A 218 -11.06 -9.80 -7.87
CA TYR A 218 -10.92 -9.11 -9.15
C TYR A 218 -10.15 -7.79 -9.01
N PHE A 219 -9.20 -7.58 -9.93
CA PHE A 219 -8.37 -6.39 -10.05
C PHE A 219 -8.34 -5.87 -11.48
N SER A 220 -8.22 -4.55 -11.62
CA SER A 220 -7.86 -3.90 -12.88
C SER A 220 -6.34 -3.93 -13.01
N ALA A 221 -5.84 -4.41 -14.12
CA ALA A 221 -4.41 -4.46 -14.41
C ALA A 221 -4.14 -3.96 -15.83
N MET A 222 -2.87 -3.90 -16.21
CA MET A 222 -2.41 -3.43 -17.51
C MET A 222 -1.31 -4.37 -18.03
N LEU A 223 -1.19 -4.47 -19.34
CA LEU A 223 -0.07 -5.08 -20.04
C LEU A 223 0.86 -3.97 -20.51
N GLU A 224 2.11 -4.02 -20.06
CA GLU A 224 3.20 -3.21 -20.58
C GLU A 224 3.88 -3.99 -21.70
N THR A 225 3.57 -3.61 -22.93
CA THR A 225 4.09 -4.31 -24.12
C THR A 225 5.57 -4.02 -24.34
N GLU A 226 6.34 -5.05 -24.68
CA GLU A 226 7.71 -4.86 -25.16
C GLU A 226 7.72 -4.18 -26.54
N ALA A 227 8.81 -3.49 -26.85
CA ALA A 227 8.97 -2.83 -28.14
C ALA A 227 8.91 -3.87 -29.28
N GLY A 228 7.94 -3.73 -30.17
CA GLY A 228 7.73 -4.64 -31.30
C GLY A 228 6.85 -5.87 -31.02
N ALA A 229 6.34 -6.03 -29.79
CA ALA A 229 5.37 -7.08 -29.50
C ALA A 229 4.02 -6.82 -30.21
N PRO A 230 3.36 -7.86 -30.73
CA PRO A 230 2.02 -7.71 -31.31
C PRO A 230 1.02 -7.30 -30.23
N ALA A 231 0.05 -6.46 -30.60
CA ALA A 231 -1.06 -6.15 -29.70
C ALA A 231 -1.95 -7.39 -29.57
N PRO A 232 -2.25 -7.86 -28.35
CA PRO A 232 -3.13 -9.00 -28.18
C PRO A 232 -4.58 -8.62 -28.54
N GLU A 233 -5.33 -9.60 -29.05
CA GLU A 233 -6.75 -9.41 -29.39
C GLU A 233 -7.57 -9.11 -28.13
N GLU A 234 -8.63 -8.31 -28.31
CA GLU A 234 -9.57 -8.02 -27.24
C GLU A 234 -10.27 -9.31 -26.78
N GLY A 235 -10.47 -9.44 -25.47
CA GLY A 235 -11.05 -10.66 -24.89
C GLY A 235 -10.10 -11.87 -24.83
N ALA A 236 -8.89 -11.80 -25.42
CA ALA A 236 -7.94 -12.90 -25.40
C ALA A 236 -7.47 -13.25 -23.98
N LEU A 237 -7.31 -14.55 -23.71
CA LEU A 237 -6.74 -15.06 -22.46
C LEU A 237 -5.22 -15.06 -22.54
N LEU A 238 -4.57 -14.45 -21.56
CA LEU A 238 -3.12 -14.39 -21.45
C LEU A 238 -2.65 -15.38 -20.39
N SER A 239 -1.51 -16.01 -20.66
CA SER A 239 -0.89 -16.96 -19.75
C SER A 239 0.36 -16.37 -19.09
N PRO A 240 0.64 -16.67 -17.81
CA PRO A 240 1.93 -16.38 -17.21
C PRO A 240 3.07 -17.04 -17.99
N ALA A 241 4.09 -16.26 -18.36
CA ALA A 241 5.32 -16.73 -18.99
C ALA A 241 6.44 -16.96 -17.96
N GLY A 242 6.46 -16.17 -16.88
CA GLY A 242 7.43 -16.31 -15.79
C GLY A 242 7.60 -15.01 -15.00
N LEU A 243 8.25 -15.11 -13.83
CA LEU A 243 8.60 -13.97 -12.99
C LEU A 243 10.08 -13.60 -13.18
N ARG A 244 10.35 -12.31 -13.40
CA ARG A 244 11.72 -11.78 -13.49
C ARG A 244 11.73 -10.40 -12.86
N ARG A 245 12.66 -10.13 -11.93
CA ARG A 245 12.81 -8.82 -11.25
C ARG A 245 11.46 -8.28 -10.73
N HIS A 246 10.71 -9.13 -10.01
CA HIS A 246 9.39 -8.82 -9.45
C HIS A 246 8.35 -8.36 -10.48
N ARG A 247 8.45 -8.86 -11.72
CA ARG A 247 7.47 -8.62 -12.79
C ARG A 247 6.99 -9.93 -13.37
N LEU A 248 5.67 -10.08 -13.47
CA LEU A 248 5.06 -11.23 -14.12
C LEU A 248 4.96 -10.98 -15.61
N TYR A 249 5.74 -11.71 -16.40
CA TYR A 249 5.66 -11.67 -17.85
C TYR A 249 4.49 -12.48 -18.37
N LEU A 250 3.88 -12.02 -19.46
CA LEU A 250 2.69 -12.59 -20.07
C LEU A 250 2.94 -12.99 -21.51
N LYS A 251 2.33 -14.09 -21.91
CA LYS A 251 2.33 -14.62 -23.27
C LYS A 251 0.91 -14.84 -23.77
N ASP A 252 0.76 -14.78 -25.08
CA ASP A 252 -0.49 -15.08 -25.77
C ASP A 252 -0.76 -16.62 -25.81
N PRO A 253 -1.90 -17.06 -26.38
CA PRO A 253 -2.19 -18.48 -26.57
C PRO A 253 -1.22 -19.21 -27.51
N SER A 254 -0.55 -18.51 -28.43
CA SER A 254 0.44 -19.09 -29.34
C SER A 254 1.80 -19.34 -28.66
N GLY A 255 2.02 -18.76 -27.47
CA GLY A 255 3.24 -18.86 -26.69
C GLY A 255 4.19 -17.66 -26.87
N GLN A 256 3.83 -16.67 -27.67
CA GLN A 256 4.60 -15.47 -27.93
C GLN A 256 4.61 -14.53 -26.71
N LEU A 257 5.81 -14.08 -26.32
CA LEU A 257 5.97 -13.11 -25.24
C LEU A 257 5.43 -11.74 -25.66
N LEU A 258 4.58 -11.14 -24.83
CA LEU A 258 3.96 -9.85 -25.11
C LEU A 258 4.57 -8.71 -24.28
N GLY A 259 4.93 -9.00 -23.02
CA GLY A 259 5.34 -7.99 -22.07
C GLY A 259 5.09 -8.42 -20.62
N TYR A 260 4.90 -7.46 -19.72
CA TYR A 260 4.67 -7.73 -18.29
C TYR A 260 3.40 -7.10 -17.73
N LEU A 261 2.88 -7.71 -16.69
CA LEU A 261 1.74 -7.24 -15.92
C LEU A 261 2.13 -6.01 -15.09
N SER A 262 1.35 -4.94 -15.20
CA SER A 262 1.43 -3.75 -14.35
C SER A 262 0.07 -3.42 -13.72
N PHE A 263 0.11 -2.55 -12.71
CA PHE A 263 -1.06 -2.14 -11.95
C PHE A 263 -1.17 -0.61 -11.91
N PRO A 264 -2.40 -0.07 -11.97
CA PRO A 264 -2.64 1.36 -11.75
C PRO A 264 -2.53 1.75 -10.27
N ASP A 265 -2.61 0.77 -9.36
CA ASP A 265 -2.49 0.96 -7.92
C ASP A 265 -1.19 0.34 -7.43
N ASP A 266 -0.27 1.19 -6.96
CA ASP A 266 1.09 0.79 -6.56
C ASP A 266 1.11 -0.25 -5.43
N ARG A 267 0.05 -0.28 -4.61
CA ARG A 267 -0.09 -1.25 -3.50
C ARG A 267 -0.09 -2.68 -4.01
N LEU A 268 -0.63 -2.90 -5.22
CA LEU A 268 -0.78 -4.23 -5.78
C LEU A 268 0.56 -4.88 -6.14
N TYR A 269 1.62 -4.11 -6.39
CA TYR A 269 2.96 -4.67 -6.61
C TYR A 269 3.50 -5.38 -5.37
N TYR A 270 3.16 -4.88 -4.17
CA TYR A 270 3.65 -5.45 -2.91
C TYR A 270 2.68 -6.45 -2.29
N VAL A 271 1.43 -6.51 -2.78
CA VAL A 271 0.42 -7.48 -2.33
C VAL A 271 0.39 -8.70 -3.25
N ILE A 272 0.29 -8.49 -4.56
CA ILE A 272 0.00 -9.55 -5.54
C ILE A 272 1.28 -10.24 -6.05
N ILE A 273 2.34 -9.48 -6.38
CA ILE A 273 3.57 -10.07 -6.94
C ILE A 273 4.20 -11.09 -5.96
N PRO A 274 4.33 -10.81 -4.65
CA PRO A 274 4.83 -11.82 -3.70
C PRO A 274 4.02 -13.11 -3.70
N LEU A 275 2.70 -13.04 -3.88
CA LEU A 275 1.85 -14.23 -3.98
C LEU A 275 2.15 -15.05 -5.24
N PHE A 276 2.52 -14.39 -6.35
CA PHE A 276 2.97 -15.08 -7.56
C PHE A 276 4.33 -15.76 -7.34
N GLU A 277 5.27 -15.06 -6.73
CA GLU A 277 6.62 -15.59 -6.42
C GLU A 277 6.54 -16.82 -5.50
N GLN A 278 5.64 -16.78 -4.52
CA GLN A 278 5.37 -17.86 -3.58
C GLN A 278 4.46 -18.95 -4.15
N ARG A 279 3.95 -18.79 -5.38
CA ARG A 279 2.99 -19.71 -6.05
C ARG A 279 1.74 -20.01 -5.21
N ARG A 280 1.27 -19.03 -4.43
CA ARG A 280 0.11 -19.16 -3.51
C ARG A 280 -1.23 -18.84 -4.16
N VAL A 281 -1.23 -18.55 -5.46
CA VAL A 281 -2.44 -18.14 -6.18
C VAL A 281 -2.56 -18.81 -7.54
N GLN A 282 -3.80 -18.99 -7.98
CA GLN A 282 -4.17 -19.20 -9.36
C GLN A 282 -4.66 -17.89 -9.97
N VAL A 283 -4.36 -17.67 -11.25
CA VAL A 283 -4.75 -16.46 -11.95
C VAL A 283 -5.48 -16.75 -13.23
N ARG A 284 -6.41 -15.87 -13.58
CA ARG A 284 -6.95 -15.71 -14.92
C ARG A 284 -6.71 -14.29 -15.37
N ILE A 285 -6.16 -14.12 -16.56
CA ILE A 285 -5.79 -12.82 -17.12
C ILE A 285 -6.44 -12.71 -18.49
N GLN A 286 -7.18 -11.63 -18.72
CA GLN A 286 -7.92 -11.41 -19.96
C GLN A 286 -7.74 -9.97 -20.45
N VAL A 287 -7.56 -9.79 -21.75
CA VAL A 287 -7.54 -8.47 -22.37
C VAL A 287 -8.92 -7.83 -22.27
N GLN A 288 -8.99 -6.61 -21.76
CA GLN A 288 -10.24 -5.86 -21.67
C GLN A 288 -10.69 -5.46 -23.08
N GLU A 289 -11.98 -5.67 -23.36
CA GLU A 289 -12.64 -5.18 -24.56
C GLU A 289 -12.80 -3.66 -24.48
N SER A 290 -12.45 -2.96 -25.56
CA SER A 290 -12.68 -1.51 -25.63
C SER A 290 -14.20 -1.28 -25.67
N PRO A 291 -14.76 -0.36 -24.87
CA PRO A 291 -16.15 -0.01 -25.03
C PRO A 291 -16.34 0.52 -26.45
N GLY A 292 -17.15 -0.18 -27.25
CA GLY A 292 -17.43 0.20 -28.62
C GLY A 292 -17.99 1.63 -28.73
N PRO A 293 -18.04 2.22 -29.93
CA PRO A 293 -18.38 3.63 -30.16
C PRO A 293 -19.80 4.08 -29.75
N GLN A 294 -20.60 3.26 -29.05
CA GLN A 294 -21.97 3.58 -28.64
C GLN A 294 -22.14 3.96 -27.17
N SER A 295 -21.06 4.14 -26.41
CA SER A 295 -21.13 4.55 -24.99
C SER A 295 -20.36 5.85 -24.71
N GLN A 296 -20.45 6.82 -25.63
CA GLN A 296 -20.06 8.22 -25.40
C GLN A 296 -21.23 9.14 -25.72
N ALA A 297 -22.30 9.04 -24.93
CA ALA A 297 -23.27 10.11 -24.78
C ALA A 297 -23.27 10.52 -23.31
N GLY A 298 -22.45 11.52 -22.98
CA GLY A 298 -22.49 12.18 -21.67
C GLY A 298 -21.24 11.99 -20.83
N GLU A 299 -20.11 12.55 -21.26
CA GLU A 299 -19.12 13.18 -20.37
C GLU A 299 -18.08 13.91 -21.25
N LYS A 300 -18.36 15.18 -21.53
CA LYS A 300 -17.38 16.08 -22.13
C LYS A 300 -16.41 16.51 -21.04
N SER A 301 -15.31 15.78 -20.86
CA SER A 301 -14.11 16.35 -20.24
C SER A 301 -13.17 16.86 -21.33
N SER A 302 -13.12 18.18 -21.43
CA SER A 302 -12.19 19.00 -22.19
C SER A 302 -10.72 18.65 -21.93
N GLY A 303 -9.89 18.69 -22.99
CA GLY A 303 -8.44 18.81 -22.86
C GLY A 303 -7.62 17.69 -23.50
N ALA A 304 -7.89 17.35 -24.77
CA ALA A 304 -7.04 16.46 -25.54
C ALA A 304 -5.79 17.20 -26.06
N GLU A 305 -4.83 17.46 -25.17
CA GLU A 305 -3.44 17.64 -25.62
C GLU A 305 -2.82 16.26 -25.87
N LYS A 306 -2.64 15.95 -27.15
CA LYS A 306 -1.89 14.79 -27.64
C LYS A 306 -0.45 14.85 -27.13
N LYS A 307 -0.17 14.27 -25.96
CA LYS A 307 1.20 13.89 -25.58
C LYS A 307 1.64 12.69 -26.42
N LYS A 308 2.35 12.97 -27.52
CA LYS A 308 3.21 12.02 -28.22
C LYS A 308 4.24 11.47 -27.21
N GLY A 309 4.19 10.16 -26.92
CA GLY A 309 5.24 9.48 -26.15
C GLY A 309 4.83 8.39 -25.16
N ALA A 310 3.54 8.02 -25.04
CA ALA A 310 3.13 7.00 -24.07
C ALA A 310 3.18 5.59 -24.69
N GLY A 311 3.88 4.66 -24.03
CA GLY A 311 3.88 3.23 -24.35
C GLY A 311 2.45 2.70 -24.46
N ARG A 312 2.24 1.74 -25.38
CA ARG A 312 0.92 1.20 -25.70
C ARG A 312 0.48 0.24 -24.60
N TYR A 313 -0.06 0.77 -23.50
CA TYR A 313 -0.61 -0.05 -22.43
C TYR A 313 -1.98 -0.61 -22.82
N GLN A 314 -2.17 -1.92 -22.65
CA GLN A 314 -3.46 -2.58 -22.86
C GLN A 314 -4.10 -2.89 -21.50
N ARG A 315 -5.39 -2.58 -21.31
CA ARG A 315 -6.07 -2.89 -20.05
C ARG A 315 -6.37 -4.39 -19.94
N LEU A 316 -6.27 -4.90 -18.73
CA LEU A 316 -6.48 -6.31 -18.40
C LEU A 316 -7.48 -6.48 -17.25
N HIS A 317 -8.26 -7.53 -17.34
CA HIS A 317 -8.97 -8.13 -16.22
C HIS A 317 -8.09 -9.17 -15.56
N LEU A 318 -7.82 -9.02 -14.26
CA LEU A 318 -7.08 -9.97 -13.45
C LEU A 318 -8.00 -10.57 -12.38
N TRP A 319 -8.17 -11.89 -12.41
CA TRP A 319 -8.79 -12.64 -11.32
C TRP A 319 -7.72 -13.43 -10.58
N VAL A 320 -7.70 -13.32 -9.26
CA VAL A 320 -6.75 -13.98 -8.37
C VAL A 320 -7.52 -14.87 -7.41
N LYS A 321 -7.18 -16.16 -7.37
CA LYS A 321 -7.73 -17.14 -6.42
C LYS A 321 -6.62 -17.60 -5.49
N LEU A 322 -6.81 -17.42 -4.18
CA LEU A 322 -5.90 -17.95 -3.16
C LEU A 322 -5.96 -19.48 -3.14
N LEU A 323 -4.81 -20.12 -3.09
CA LEU A 323 -4.69 -21.56 -2.87
C LEU A 323 -4.66 -21.86 -1.36
N PRO A 324 -5.23 -22.99 -0.92
CA PRO A 324 -5.05 -23.45 0.45
C PRO A 324 -3.56 -23.66 0.74
N GLU A 325 -3.12 -23.36 1.95
CA GLU A 325 -1.71 -23.55 2.34
C GLU A 325 -1.37 -25.04 2.34
N ILE A 326 -0.68 -25.50 1.30
CA ILE A 326 -0.15 -26.85 1.23
C ILE A 326 1.16 -26.85 2.03
N GLY A 327 1.14 -27.48 3.21
CA GLY A 327 2.19 -27.41 4.23
C GLY A 327 3.58 -27.95 3.89
N ASN A 328 3.94 -28.16 2.62
CA ASN A 328 5.16 -28.91 2.24
C ASN A 328 6.23 -28.10 1.50
N GLY A 329 6.23 -26.78 1.63
CA GLY A 329 7.33 -25.95 1.14
C GLY A 329 7.15 -24.54 1.65
N ARG A 330 7.52 -24.28 2.90
CA ARG A 330 7.59 -22.88 3.36
C ARG A 330 8.56 -22.16 2.42
N PRO A 331 8.16 -21.04 1.79
CA PRO A 331 9.11 -20.23 1.05
C PRO A 331 10.29 -19.89 1.97
N GLU A 332 11.48 -19.80 1.39
CA GLU A 332 12.69 -19.40 2.13
C GLU A 332 12.37 -18.20 3.02
N SER A 333 12.83 -18.25 4.27
CA SER A 333 12.56 -17.17 5.23
C SER A 333 13.03 -15.84 4.65
N LEU A 334 12.16 -14.82 4.60
CA LEU A 334 12.53 -13.48 4.13
C LEU A 334 13.75 -12.93 4.87
N ASN A 335 13.89 -13.26 6.17
CA ASN A 335 15.09 -12.88 6.93
C ASN A 335 16.37 -13.51 6.35
N LEU A 336 16.30 -14.76 5.89
CA LEU A 336 17.46 -15.42 5.27
C LEU A 336 17.81 -14.78 3.92
N GLN A 337 16.81 -14.42 3.11
CA GLN A 337 17.03 -13.71 1.85
C GLN A 337 17.67 -12.33 2.09
N ILE A 338 17.19 -11.59 3.09
CA ILE A 338 17.75 -10.30 3.49
C ILE A 338 19.22 -10.47 3.92
N GLU A 339 19.52 -11.45 4.80
CA GLU A 339 20.89 -11.71 5.24
C GLU A 339 21.83 -12.09 4.10
N GLN A 340 21.39 -12.94 3.18
CA GLN A 340 22.18 -13.30 2.00
C GLN A 340 22.44 -12.10 1.10
N LEU A 341 21.43 -11.24 0.89
CA LEU A 341 21.56 -10.02 0.09
C LEU A 341 22.60 -9.06 0.71
N LEU A 342 22.49 -8.81 2.02
CA LEU A 342 23.43 -7.95 2.76
C LEU A 342 24.85 -8.54 2.76
N THR A 343 24.98 -9.85 2.90
CA THR A 343 26.28 -10.54 2.84
C THR A 343 26.94 -10.39 1.47
N ARG A 344 26.19 -10.60 0.37
CA ARG A 344 26.69 -10.40 -1.00
C ARG A 344 27.09 -8.94 -1.23
N TYR A 345 26.30 -7.99 -0.74
CA TYR A 345 26.63 -6.58 -0.83
C TYR A 345 27.96 -6.27 -0.11
N ARG A 346 28.13 -6.77 1.11
CA ARG A 346 29.37 -6.60 1.90
C ARG A 346 30.59 -7.17 1.19
N GLN A 347 30.46 -8.33 0.55
CA GLN A 347 31.56 -8.96 -0.21
C GLN A 347 31.95 -8.18 -1.46
N ALA A 348 31.09 -7.28 -1.92
CA ALA A 348 31.31 -6.45 -3.10
C ALA A 348 31.67 -4.98 -2.76
N LEU A 349 31.74 -4.62 -1.47
CA LEU A 349 32.34 -3.39 -0.98
C LEU A 349 33.86 -3.48 -1.05
#